data_AF-A0A357Y9Z3-F1
#
_entry.id   AF-A0A357Y9Z3-F1
#
_cell.length_a   1.000
_cell.length_b   1.000
_cell.length_c   1.000
_cell.angle_alpha   90.00
_cell.angle_beta   90.00
_cell.angle_gamma   90.00
#
_symmetry.space_group_name_H-M   'P 1'
#
loop_
_entity.id
_entity.type
_entity.pdbx_description
1 polymer ?
#
loop_
_entity_poly.entity_id
_entity_poly.type
_entity_poly.pdbx_seq_one_letter_code
_entity_poly.pdbx_strand_id
1 'polypeptide(L)'
;MKKFLILPLFVSFFLAGAVLAHPEDEITITVDLGIEDPGTLPTSPFYFLKEWRRGLKLLFTFDRVKKAELELEISNEKAAEAKKVEEENPDNIEAIKRAIENYKKSQERLKARLEALGDISENPQVERLLERLEERTEKHERLFEELLEKFEDQEELRDISREAKERLGETLERTLERAGKLRNEEIVCTQIYDPVCGQDGKTYSNDCHARRAKVEIRQKGECPRPF
;
A
#
# COMPACT_ATOMS: atom_id res chain seq x y z
N MET A 1 -76.60 -37.29 -15.60
CA MET A 1 -75.27 -37.26 -16.27
C MET A 1 -74.47 -36.08 -15.70
N LYS A 2 -73.25 -36.34 -15.18
CA LYS A 2 -72.07 -35.45 -14.97
C LYS A 2 -72.28 -34.04 -14.37
N LYS A 3 -71.44 -33.44 -13.51
CA LYS A 3 -70.33 -33.74 -12.59
C LYS A 3 -70.13 -32.41 -11.83
N PHE A 4 -69.61 -32.47 -10.61
CA PHE A 4 -69.13 -31.36 -9.77
C PHE A 4 -68.12 -30.42 -10.48
N LEU A 5 -68.04 -29.13 -10.08
CA LEU A 5 -66.92 -28.55 -9.29
C LEU A 5 -66.94 -26.98 -9.25
N ILE A 6 -67.08 -26.44 -8.02
CA ILE A 6 -66.26 -25.44 -7.30
C ILE A 6 -65.84 -24.07 -7.95
N LEU A 7 -66.32 -23.00 -7.28
CA LEU A 7 -65.82 -21.62 -6.98
C LEU A 7 -64.30 -21.28 -7.17
N PRO A 8 -63.79 -20.04 -6.92
CA PRO A 8 -64.30 -18.66 -7.12
C PRO A 8 -63.25 -17.64 -7.69
N LEU A 9 -63.74 -16.45 -8.08
CA LEU A 9 -63.18 -15.08 -7.88
C LEU A 9 -61.64 -14.89 -7.69
N PHE A 10 -60.97 -14.19 -8.61
CA PHE A 10 -59.88 -13.26 -8.25
C PHE A 10 -59.85 -12.04 -9.18
N VAL A 11 -59.82 -10.87 -8.54
CA VAL A 11 -60.03 -9.53 -9.07
C VAL A 11 -58.78 -9.00 -9.74
N SER A 12 -59.04 -8.16 -10.75
CA SER A 12 -58.17 -7.42 -11.66
C SER A 12 -56.81 -6.95 -11.14
N PHE A 13 -55.82 -7.21 -11.99
CA PHE A 13 -54.49 -6.63 -12.09
C PHE A 13 -54.54 -5.10 -12.29
N PHE A 14 -53.98 -4.34 -11.36
CA PHE A 14 -53.61 -2.93 -11.55
C PHE A 14 -52.11 -2.80 -11.31
N LEU A 15 -51.34 -2.66 -12.39
CA LEU A 15 -49.93 -2.25 -12.36
C LEU A 15 -49.89 -0.74 -12.10
N ALA A 16 -49.58 -0.35 -10.86
CA ALA A 16 -49.05 0.99 -10.58
C ALA A 16 -47.53 0.87 -10.55
N GLY A 17 -46.86 1.58 -11.45
CA GLY A 17 -45.40 1.65 -11.50
C GLY A 17 -44.85 2.26 -10.21
N ALA A 18 -44.15 1.43 -9.43
CA ALA A 18 -43.17 1.92 -8.49
C ALA A 18 -41.88 2.14 -9.29
N VAL A 19 -41.44 3.41 -9.37
CA VAL A 19 -40.06 3.74 -9.67
C VAL A 19 -39.22 3.08 -8.57
N LEU A 20 -38.61 1.94 -8.89
CA LEU A 20 -37.56 1.39 -8.05
C LEU A 20 -36.38 2.35 -8.20
N ALA A 21 -36.06 3.04 -7.11
CA ALA A 21 -34.75 3.63 -6.93
C ALA A 21 -33.71 2.54 -7.27
N HIS A 22 -32.90 2.78 -8.30
CA HIS A 22 -31.68 1.99 -8.46
C HIS A 22 -30.83 2.23 -7.22
N PRO A 23 -30.26 1.19 -6.60
CA PRO A 23 -29.21 1.40 -5.63
C PRO A 23 -28.11 2.14 -6.38
N GLU A 24 -27.74 3.33 -5.90
CA GLU A 24 -26.46 3.91 -6.27
C GLU A 24 -25.41 2.85 -5.93
N ASP A 25 -24.59 2.51 -6.93
CA ASP A 25 -23.49 1.58 -6.79
C ASP A 25 -22.69 1.94 -5.54
N GLU A 26 -22.87 1.15 -4.48
CA GLU A 26 -21.97 1.11 -3.35
C GLU A 26 -20.66 0.57 -3.92
N ILE A 27 -19.79 1.48 -4.36
CA ILE A 27 -18.43 1.17 -4.79
C ILE A 27 -17.72 0.71 -3.51
N THR A 28 -17.92 -0.55 -3.15
CA THR A 28 -17.03 -1.27 -2.26
C THR A 28 -15.70 -1.34 -3.01
N ILE A 29 -14.81 -0.38 -2.74
CA ILE A 29 -13.42 -0.45 -3.18
C ILE A 29 -12.80 -1.59 -2.39
N THR A 30 -13.05 -2.84 -2.80
CA THR A 30 -12.38 -3.98 -2.20
C THR A 30 -10.90 -3.84 -2.52
N VAL A 31 -10.09 -3.53 -1.50
CA VAL A 31 -8.66 -3.32 -1.68
C VAL A 31 -8.01 -4.56 -2.29
N ASP A 32 -7.49 -4.45 -3.52
CA ASP A 32 -6.80 -5.56 -4.19
C ASP A 32 -5.32 -5.60 -3.78
N LEU A 33 -4.99 -6.56 -2.92
CA LEU A 33 -3.63 -6.84 -2.45
C LEU A 33 -2.83 -7.69 -3.46
N GLY A 34 -3.43 -8.08 -4.59
CA GLY A 34 -2.86 -9.01 -5.56
C GLY A 34 -2.74 -10.44 -5.02
N ILE A 35 -3.56 -10.80 -4.03
CA ILE A 35 -3.64 -12.13 -3.42
C ILE A 35 -5.13 -12.50 -3.32
N GLU A 36 -5.58 -13.43 -4.17
CA GLU A 36 -6.96 -13.91 -4.16
C GLU A 36 -7.26 -14.80 -2.95
N ASP A 37 -6.31 -15.66 -2.57
CA ASP A 37 -6.42 -16.55 -1.42
C ASP A 37 -5.07 -16.64 -0.68
N PRO A 38 -4.97 -16.13 0.57
CA PRO A 38 -3.76 -16.27 1.36
C PRO A 38 -3.52 -17.71 1.83
N GLY A 39 -4.47 -18.63 1.65
CA GLY A 39 -4.41 -20.02 2.11
C GLY A 39 -4.73 -20.13 3.59
N THR A 40 -3.94 -20.91 4.35
CA THR A 40 -4.23 -21.15 5.78
C THR A 40 -4.22 -19.85 6.58
N LEU A 41 -5.34 -19.55 7.23
CA LEU A 41 -5.54 -18.37 8.07
C LEU A 41 -5.08 -18.58 9.52
N PRO A 42 -4.79 -17.50 10.27
CA PRO A 42 -4.46 -17.56 11.70
C PRO A 42 -5.51 -18.21 12.61
N THR A 43 -6.76 -18.33 12.14
CA THR A 43 -7.85 -19.03 12.82
C THR A 43 -7.75 -20.55 12.71
N SER A 44 -6.96 -21.07 11.77
CA SER A 44 -6.79 -22.50 11.53
C SER A 44 -5.82 -23.15 12.54
N PRO A 45 -6.12 -24.36 13.05
CA PRO A 45 -5.20 -25.13 13.89
C PRO A 45 -3.86 -25.45 13.23
N PHE A 46 -3.79 -25.44 11.90
CA PHE A 46 -2.58 -25.77 11.14
C PHE A 46 -1.78 -24.53 10.70
N TYR A 47 -2.15 -23.33 11.13
CA TYR A 47 -1.43 -22.08 10.78
C TYR A 47 0.05 -22.10 11.18
N PHE A 48 0.40 -22.81 12.26
CA PHE A 48 1.81 -22.98 12.67
C PHE A 48 2.70 -23.57 11.56
N LEU A 49 2.15 -24.45 10.71
CA LEU A 49 2.89 -25.06 9.61
C LEU A 49 3.26 -24.01 8.55
N LYS A 50 2.37 -23.04 8.32
CA LYS A 50 2.61 -21.90 7.43
C LYS A 50 3.72 -21.00 7.96
N GLU A 51 3.65 -20.62 9.25
CA GLU A 51 4.69 -19.81 9.89
C GLU A 51 6.04 -20.52 9.92
N TRP A 52 6.06 -21.83 10.18
CA TRP A 52 7.29 -22.64 10.11
C TRP A 52 7.89 -22.65 8.69
N ARG A 53 7.07 -22.86 7.66
CA ARG A 53 7.52 -22.82 6.25
C ARG A 53 8.10 -21.46 5.88
N ARG A 54 7.47 -20.35 6.31
CA ARG A 54 8.00 -18.99 6.13
C ARG A 54 9.35 -18.83 6.81
N GLY A 55 9.48 -19.32 8.05
CA GLY A 55 10.75 -19.33 8.79
C GLY A 55 11.86 -20.07 8.06
N LEU A 56 11.58 -21.25 7.51
CA LEU A 56 12.53 -22.00 6.70
C LEU A 56 12.93 -21.24 5.42
N LYS A 57 11.95 -20.69 4.68
CA LYS A 57 12.22 -19.91 3.46
C LYS A 57 13.14 -18.72 3.77
N LEU A 58 12.91 -18.02 4.89
CA LEU A 58 13.76 -16.92 5.35
C LEU A 58 15.16 -17.36 5.79
N LEU A 59 15.29 -18.52 6.44
CA LEU A 59 16.57 -19.06 6.91
C LEU A 59 17.50 -19.39 5.74
N PHE A 60 16.96 -19.99 4.67
CA PHE A 60 17.73 -20.37 3.48
C PHE A 60 17.87 -19.26 2.43
N THR A 61 17.26 -18.09 2.64
CA THR A 61 17.49 -16.92 1.79
C THR A 61 18.73 -16.19 2.28
N PHE A 62 19.89 -16.34 1.62
CA PHE A 62 21.15 -15.74 2.13
C PHE A 62 21.37 -14.29 1.69
N ASP A 63 20.88 -13.93 0.51
CA ASP A 63 20.97 -12.57 -0.02
C ASP A 63 20.12 -11.61 0.81
N ARG A 64 20.71 -10.49 1.25
CA ARG A 64 20.05 -9.54 2.14
C ARG A 64 18.86 -8.83 1.50
N VAL A 65 18.99 -8.45 0.22
CA VAL A 65 17.92 -7.76 -0.52
C VAL A 65 16.77 -8.73 -0.79
N LYS A 66 17.06 -9.95 -1.27
CA LYS A 66 16.04 -10.99 -1.47
C LYS A 66 15.38 -11.40 -0.16
N LYS A 67 16.11 -11.38 0.96
CA LYS A 67 15.52 -11.64 2.29
C LYS A 67 14.56 -10.53 2.71
N ALA A 68 14.87 -9.27 2.41
CA ALA A 68 13.97 -8.15 2.63
C ALA A 68 12.74 -8.22 1.72
N GLU A 69 12.92 -8.51 0.42
CA GLU A 69 11.84 -8.77 -0.53
C GLU A 69 10.91 -9.89 -0.06
N LEU A 70 11.48 -10.99 0.45
CA LEU A 70 10.70 -12.10 0.99
C LEU A 70 9.93 -11.72 2.26
N GLU A 71 10.50 -10.91 3.14
CA GLU A 71 9.76 -10.44 4.32
C GLU A 71 8.62 -9.47 3.91
N LEU A 72 8.82 -8.66 2.87
CA LEU A 72 7.76 -7.84 2.27
C LEU A 72 6.64 -8.69 1.68
N GLU A 73 6.97 -9.78 0.97
CA GLU A 73 6.00 -10.77 0.47
C GLU A 73 5.19 -11.38 1.63
N ILE A 74 5.85 -11.79 2.71
CA ILE A 74 5.19 -12.31 3.92
C ILE A 74 4.29 -11.24 4.57
N SER A 75 4.72 -9.99 4.60
CA SER A 75 3.91 -8.89 5.12
C SER A 75 2.65 -8.67 4.26
N ASN A 76 2.77 -8.75 2.93
CA ASN A 76 1.63 -8.69 2.01
C ASN A 76 0.66 -9.85 2.21
N GLU A 77 1.17 -11.08 2.37
CA GLU A 77 0.33 -12.24 2.69
C GLU A 77 -0.40 -12.07 4.04
N LYS A 78 0.26 -11.51 5.06
CA LYS A 78 -0.37 -11.28 6.37
C LYS A 78 -1.42 -10.16 6.36
N ALA A 79 -1.24 -9.13 5.51
CA ALA A 79 -2.30 -8.15 5.24
C ALA A 79 -3.52 -8.84 4.61
N ALA A 80 -3.30 -9.72 3.63
CA ALA A 80 -4.37 -10.50 3.01
C ALA A 80 -5.04 -11.48 3.99
N GLU A 81 -4.28 -12.09 4.91
CA GLU A 81 -4.86 -12.88 6.00
C GLU A 81 -5.74 -12.05 6.92
N ALA A 82 -5.33 -10.83 7.29
CA ALA A 82 -6.14 -9.94 8.13
C ALA A 82 -7.45 -9.56 7.46
N LYS A 83 -7.40 -9.19 6.18
CA LYS A 83 -8.59 -8.96 5.36
C LYS A 83 -9.48 -10.21 5.31
N LYS A 84 -8.91 -11.37 5.03
CA LYS A 84 -9.69 -12.60 4.87
C LYS A 84 -10.33 -13.08 6.17
N VAL A 85 -9.65 -12.91 7.30
CA VAL A 85 -10.20 -13.22 8.63
C VAL A 85 -11.40 -12.31 8.93
N GLU A 86 -11.32 -11.03 8.58
CA GLU A 86 -12.43 -10.10 8.71
C GLU A 86 -13.62 -10.48 7.82
N GLU A 87 -13.37 -10.81 6.54
CA GLU A 87 -14.41 -11.27 5.61
C GLU A 87 -15.12 -12.54 6.08
N GLU A 88 -14.38 -13.52 6.61
CA GLU A 88 -14.95 -14.80 7.03
C GLU A 88 -15.58 -14.77 8.43
N ASN A 89 -15.10 -13.90 9.31
CA ASN A 89 -15.51 -13.85 10.72
C ASN A 89 -15.57 -12.41 11.26
N PRO A 90 -16.47 -11.55 10.72
CA PRO A 90 -16.50 -10.12 11.06
C PRO A 90 -16.76 -9.84 12.55
N ASP A 91 -17.53 -10.72 13.22
CA ASP A 91 -17.83 -10.61 14.64
C ASP A 91 -16.70 -11.13 15.56
N ASN A 92 -15.69 -11.80 15.00
CA ASN A 92 -14.60 -12.40 15.78
C ASN A 92 -13.43 -11.41 15.93
N ILE A 93 -13.66 -10.42 16.78
CA ILE A 93 -12.72 -9.33 17.09
C ILE A 93 -11.32 -9.85 17.47
N GLU A 94 -11.25 -10.91 18.28
CA GLU A 94 -9.98 -11.49 18.72
C GLU A 94 -9.21 -12.16 17.57
N ALA A 95 -9.90 -12.79 16.62
CA ALA A 95 -9.28 -13.37 15.44
C ALA A 95 -8.71 -12.27 14.52
N ILE A 96 -9.48 -11.21 14.28
CA ILE A 96 -9.07 -10.05 13.48
C ILE A 96 -7.86 -9.38 14.12
N LYS A 97 -7.94 -9.09 15.43
CA LYS A 97 -6.83 -8.54 16.21
C LYS A 97 -5.57 -9.39 16.08
N ARG A 98 -5.66 -10.71 16.25
CA ARG A 98 -4.52 -11.63 16.09
C ARG A 98 -3.92 -11.56 14.69
N ALA A 99 -4.74 -11.44 13.64
CA ALA A 99 -4.25 -11.32 12.27
C ALA A 99 -3.51 -9.99 12.05
N ILE A 100 -4.03 -8.88 12.58
CA ILE A 100 -3.38 -7.57 12.54
C ILE A 100 -2.07 -7.58 13.34
N GLU A 101 -2.05 -8.20 14.54
CA GLU A 101 -0.82 -8.37 15.32
C GLU A 101 0.25 -9.17 14.56
N ASN A 102 -0.16 -10.22 13.84
CA ASN A 102 0.74 -11.01 13.01
C ASN A 102 1.37 -10.16 11.89
N TYR A 103 0.56 -9.31 11.25
CA TYR A 103 1.01 -8.34 10.25
C TYR A 103 1.95 -7.29 10.85
N LYS A 104 1.63 -6.69 12.00
CA LYS A 104 2.54 -5.76 12.71
C LYS A 104 3.88 -6.41 13.02
N LYS A 105 3.88 -7.68 13.43
CA LYS A 105 5.11 -8.45 13.67
C LYS A 105 5.91 -8.70 12.39
N SER A 106 5.31 -8.79 11.20
CA SER A 106 6.07 -8.83 9.95
C SER A 106 6.62 -7.47 9.56
N GLN A 107 5.89 -6.38 9.81
CA GLN A 107 6.41 -5.02 9.57
C GLN A 107 7.68 -4.74 10.38
N GLU A 108 7.72 -5.12 11.66
CA GLU A 108 8.93 -4.97 12.49
C GLU A 108 10.13 -5.74 11.92
N ARG A 109 9.88 -6.97 11.46
CA ARG A 109 10.93 -7.80 10.84
C ARG A 109 11.38 -7.21 9.50
N LEU A 110 10.46 -6.68 8.71
CA LEU A 110 10.74 -6.01 7.45
C LEU A 110 11.57 -4.76 7.68
N LYS A 111 11.18 -3.90 8.62
CA LYS A 111 11.94 -2.72 9.05
C LYS A 111 13.37 -3.10 9.42
N ALA A 112 13.55 -4.08 10.31
CA ALA A 112 14.88 -4.54 10.72
C ALA A 112 15.73 -5.03 9.53
N ARG A 113 15.11 -5.63 8.51
CA ARG A 113 15.80 -6.06 7.29
C ARG A 113 16.20 -4.89 6.41
N LEU A 114 15.30 -3.94 6.19
CA LEU A 114 15.58 -2.72 5.42
C LEU A 114 16.67 -1.87 6.09
N GLU A 115 16.67 -1.80 7.42
CA GLU A 115 17.74 -1.19 8.22
C GLU A 115 19.09 -1.90 7.99
N ALA A 116 19.10 -3.23 7.96
CA ALA A 116 20.31 -4.04 7.76
C ALA A 116 20.88 -4.03 6.32
N LEU A 117 20.21 -3.40 5.35
CA LEU A 117 20.70 -3.32 3.97
C LEU A 117 21.94 -2.42 3.79
N GLY A 118 22.37 -1.65 4.80
CA GLY A 118 23.58 -0.82 4.73
C GLY A 118 23.40 0.43 3.86
N ASP A 119 24.44 0.80 3.12
CA ASP A 119 24.36 1.83 2.07
C ASP A 119 23.65 1.22 0.86
N ILE A 120 22.49 1.77 0.57
CA ILE A 120 21.59 1.31 -0.48
C ILE A 120 21.50 2.30 -1.64
N SER A 121 22.28 3.38 -1.59
CA SER A 121 22.35 4.34 -2.68
C SER A 121 22.82 3.63 -3.96
N GLU A 122 22.15 3.93 -5.07
CA GLU A 122 22.54 3.47 -6.42
C GLU A 122 22.56 1.94 -6.63
N ASN A 123 21.87 1.15 -5.81
CA ASN A 123 21.74 -0.31 -5.99
C ASN A 123 20.45 -0.69 -6.76
N PRO A 124 20.53 -1.27 -7.99
CA PRO A 124 19.35 -1.61 -8.79
C PRO A 124 18.42 -2.66 -8.16
N GLN A 125 18.94 -3.56 -7.33
CA GLN A 125 18.09 -4.54 -6.61
C GLN A 125 17.32 -3.86 -5.50
N VAL A 126 17.92 -2.87 -4.84
CA VAL A 126 17.24 -2.08 -3.80
C VAL A 126 16.21 -1.18 -4.44
N GLU A 127 16.51 -0.54 -5.57
CA GLU A 127 15.53 0.28 -6.31
C GLU A 127 14.23 -0.50 -6.61
N ARG A 128 14.35 -1.71 -7.17
CA ARG A 128 13.18 -2.59 -7.42
C ARG A 128 12.47 -3.06 -6.15
N LEU A 129 13.17 -3.14 -5.03
CA LEU A 129 12.58 -3.45 -3.73
C LEU A 129 11.79 -2.23 -3.21
N LEU A 130 12.31 -1.02 -3.39
CA LEU A 130 11.66 0.22 -2.97
C LEU A 130 10.39 0.49 -3.76
N GLU A 131 10.42 0.31 -5.08
CA GLU A 131 9.22 0.41 -5.93
C GLU A 131 8.12 -0.55 -5.44
N ARG A 132 8.49 -1.79 -5.11
CA ARG A 132 7.56 -2.77 -4.53
C ARG A 132 7.12 -2.38 -3.12
N LEU A 133 8.01 -1.83 -2.30
CA LEU A 133 7.67 -1.38 -0.96
C LEU A 133 6.64 -0.25 -1.03
N GLU A 134 6.84 0.75 -1.90
CA GLU A 134 5.89 1.84 -2.15
C GLU A 134 4.51 1.30 -2.58
N GLU A 135 4.47 0.48 -3.65
CA GLU A 135 3.23 -0.09 -4.18
C GLU A 135 2.45 -0.87 -3.11
N ARG A 136 3.16 -1.68 -2.31
CA ARG A 136 2.53 -2.50 -1.26
C ARG A 136 2.12 -1.65 -0.06
N THR A 137 2.87 -0.60 0.28
CA THR A 137 2.54 0.31 1.37
C THR A 137 1.21 1.00 1.10
N GLU A 138 1.02 1.56 -0.08
CA GLU A 138 -0.24 2.20 -0.47
C GLU A 138 -1.43 1.22 -0.38
N LYS A 139 -1.23 -0.03 -0.83
CA LYS A 139 -2.26 -1.08 -0.75
C LYS A 139 -2.58 -1.47 0.69
N HIS A 140 -1.57 -1.57 1.55
CA HIS A 140 -1.77 -1.91 2.97
C HIS A 140 -2.45 -0.76 3.70
N GLU A 141 -2.06 0.49 3.43
CA GLU A 141 -2.69 1.66 4.02
C GLU A 141 -4.18 1.73 3.69
N ARG A 142 -4.56 1.51 2.43
CA ARG A 142 -5.97 1.44 2.03
C ARG A 142 -6.74 0.32 2.74
N LEU A 143 -6.13 -0.85 2.91
CA LEU A 143 -6.75 -1.94 3.68
C LEU A 143 -7.03 -1.49 5.12
N PHE A 144 -6.05 -0.87 5.77
CA PHE A 144 -6.22 -0.45 7.16
C PHE A 144 -7.16 0.76 7.30
N GLU A 145 -7.31 1.60 6.27
CA GLU A 145 -8.38 2.60 6.20
C GLU A 145 -9.76 1.94 6.18
N GLU A 146 -9.96 0.93 5.34
CA GLU A 146 -11.21 0.15 5.29
C GLU A 146 -11.53 -0.48 6.67
N LEU A 147 -10.52 -1.08 7.33
CA LEU A 147 -10.69 -1.65 8.66
C LEU A 147 -10.98 -0.59 9.73
N LEU A 148 -10.37 0.59 9.63
CA LEU A 148 -10.62 1.70 10.56
C LEU A 148 -12.05 2.25 10.46
N GLU A 149 -12.60 2.31 9.24
CA GLU A 149 -13.99 2.70 9.00
C GLU A 149 -14.96 1.64 9.52
N LYS A 150 -14.74 0.36 9.17
CA LYS A 150 -15.60 -0.75 9.61
C LYS A 150 -15.65 -0.93 11.12
N PHE A 151 -14.56 -0.65 11.82
CA PHE A 151 -14.42 -0.87 13.26
C PHE A 151 -14.36 0.43 14.06
N GLU A 152 -15.04 1.50 13.60
CA GLU A 152 -15.01 2.81 14.25
C GLU A 152 -15.41 2.78 15.74
N ASP A 153 -16.34 1.89 16.09
CA ASP A 153 -16.87 1.67 17.44
C ASP A 153 -16.03 0.70 18.31
N GLN A 154 -15.06 -0.01 17.71
CA GLN A 154 -14.23 -0.98 18.41
C GLN A 154 -12.85 -0.36 18.71
N GLU A 155 -12.73 0.34 19.85
CA GLU A 155 -11.52 1.10 20.23
C GLU A 155 -10.22 0.29 20.07
N GLU A 156 -10.21 -0.96 20.53
CA GLU A 156 -9.03 -1.83 20.46
C GLU A 156 -8.63 -2.17 19.01
N LEU A 157 -9.59 -2.50 18.14
CA LEU A 157 -9.31 -2.77 16.73
C LEU A 157 -8.89 -1.51 15.98
N ARG A 158 -9.49 -0.38 16.32
CA ARG A 158 -9.15 0.90 15.72
C ARG A 158 -7.71 1.29 16.03
N ASP A 159 -7.28 1.14 17.28
CA ASP A 159 -5.92 1.53 17.68
C ASP A 159 -4.86 0.60 17.07
N ILE A 160 -5.11 -0.71 17.07
CA ILE A 160 -4.17 -1.65 16.44
C ILE A 160 -4.11 -1.48 14.91
N SER A 161 -5.24 -1.17 14.26
CA SER A 161 -5.29 -0.91 12.82
C SER A 161 -4.60 0.39 12.44
N ARG A 162 -4.78 1.45 13.24
CA ARG A 162 -4.07 2.73 13.06
C ARG A 162 -2.56 2.53 13.17
N GLU A 163 -2.12 1.82 14.20
CA GLU A 163 -0.69 1.55 14.39
C GLU A 163 -0.13 0.67 13.25
N ALA A 164 -0.89 -0.30 12.76
CA ALA A 164 -0.51 -1.11 11.61
C ALA A 164 -0.40 -0.28 10.32
N LYS A 165 -1.30 0.69 10.10
CA LYS A 165 -1.25 1.63 8.99
C LYS A 165 0.02 2.48 9.02
N GLU A 166 0.27 3.17 10.13
CA GLU A 166 1.33 4.18 10.27
C GLU A 166 2.74 3.58 10.17
N ARG A 167 2.96 2.39 10.75
CA ARG A 167 4.30 1.76 10.82
C ARG A 167 4.96 1.54 9.45
N LEU A 168 4.17 1.18 8.42
CA LEU A 168 4.75 0.90 7.10
C LEU A 168 5.12 2.18 6.37
N GLY A 169 4.26 3.20 6.42
CA GLY A 169 4.54 4.53 5.85
C GLY A 169 5.81 5.13 6.43
N GLU A 170 5.98 5.10 7.76
CA GLU A 170 7.23 5.56 8.39
C GLU A 170 8.47 4.75 7.98
N THR A 171 8.31 3.43 7.81
CA THR A 171 9.41 2.55 7.39
C THR A 171 9.80 2.85 5.95
N LEU A 172 8.82 3.07 5.08
CA LEU A 172 9.03 3.44 3.69
C LEU A 172 9.76 4.78 3.59
N GLU A 173 9.28 5.82 4.26
CA GLU A 173 9.87 7.15 4.26
C GLU A 173 11.37 7.10 4.64
N ARG A 174 11.69 6.52 5.80
CA ARG A 174 13.09 6.38 6.26
C ARG A 174 13.95 5.58 5.29
N THR A 175 13.38 4.58 4.61
CA THR A 175 14.12 3.75 3.66
C THR A 175 14.39 4.51 2.36
N LEU A 176 13.42 5.29 1.87
CA LEU A 176 13.58 6.12 0.68
C LEU A 176 14.56 7.27 0.89
N GLU A 177 14.59 7.88 2.07
CA GLU A 177 15.61 8.87 2.44
C GLU A 177 17.02 8.27 2.37
N ARG A 178 17.22 7.10 2.99
CA ARG A 178 18.50 6.39 2.98
C ARG A 178 18.93 5.95 1.59
N ALA A 179 17.98 5.68 0.70
CA ALA A 179 18.23 5.37 -0.70
C ALA A 179 18.52 6.60 -1.57
N GLY A 180 18.45 7.82 -1.01
CA GLY A 180 18.56 9.06 -1.77
C GLY A 180 17.42 9.22 -2.79
N LYS A 181 16.25 8.64 -2.51
CA LYS A 181 15.03 8.72 -3.34
C LYS A 181 14.11 9.83 -2.87
N LEU A 182 13.99 10.02 -1.56
CA LEU A 182 13.46 11.26 -0.98
C LEU A 182 14.59 12.30 -0.93
N ARG A 183 15.13 12.67 -2.08
CA ARG A 183 15.79 13.96 -2.17
C ARG A 183 14.66 14.98 -2.16
N ASN A 184 14.36 15.49 -0.98
CA ASN A 184 13.94 16.88 -0.91
C ASN A 184 15.11 17.69 -1.47
N GLU A 185 15.15 17.87 -2.79
CA GLU A 185 15.98 18.86 -3.45
C GLU A 185 15.40 20.23 -3.12
N GLU A 186 15.33 20.57 -1.83
CA GLU A 186 15.47 21.95 -1.44
C GLU A 186 16.95 22.30 -1.67
N ILE A 187 17.30 22.42 -2.95
CA ILE A 187 18.61 22.88 -3.37
C ILE A 187 18.68 24.33 -2.88
N VAL A 188 19.35 24.51 -1.74
CA VAL A 188 19.62 25.83 -1.16
C VAL A 188 20.71 26.47 -2.01
N CYS A 189 20.30 27.33 -2.92
CA CYS A 189 21.24 28.09 -3.74
C CYS A 189 21.69 29.35 -3.03
N THR A 190 23.00 29.61 -3.09
CA THR A 190 23.55 30.92 -2.75
C THR A 190 22.99 31.98 -3.69
N GLN A 191 22.83 33.21 -3.19
CA GLN A 191 22.42 34.36 -4.02
C GLN A 191 23.59 34.98 -4.82
N ILE A 192 24.70 34.25 -4.98
CA ILE A 192 25.84 34.70 -5.78
C ILE A 192 25.44 34.64 -7.25
N TYR A 193 25.63 35.75 -7.96
CA TYR A 193 25.38 35.86 -9.39
C TYR A 193 26.62 35.39 -10.17
N ASP A 194 26.54 34.20 -10.77
CA ASP A 194 27.54 33.62 -11.68
C ASP A 194 26.79 32.91 -12.82
N PRO A 195 26.24 33.67 -13.79
CA PRO A 195 25.17 33.19 -14.64
C PRO A 195 25.60 32.05 -15.56
N VAL A 196 24.64 31.16 -15.85
CA VAL A 196 24.80 30.06 -16.80
C VAL A 196 23.62 29.99 -17.76
N CYS A 197 23.87 29.55 -18.99
CA CYS A 197 22.83 29.35 -20.00
C CYS A 197 22.41 27.89 -20.01
N GLY A 198 21.13 27.62 -19.78
CA GLY A 198 20.55 26.28 -19.85
C GLY A 198 20.36 25.79 -21.29
N GLN A 199 20.29 24.47 -21.45
CA GLN A 199 19.89 23.87 -22.72
C GLN A 199 18.47 24.26 -23.16
N ASP A 200 17.62 24.68 -22.21
CA ASP A 200 16.28 25.23 -22.46
C ASP A 200 16.30 26.69 -22.98
N GLY A 201 17.49 27.29 -23.14
CA GLY A 201 17.65 28.67 -23.61
C GLY A 201 17.39 29.74 -22.55
N LYS A 202 17.23 29.37 -21.27
CA LYS A 202 17.07 30.33 -20.17
C LYS A 202 18.39 30.58 -19.46
N THR A 203 18.60 31.84 -19.07
CA THR A 203 19.68 32.23 -18.17
C THR A 203 19.29 31.92 -16.73
N TYR A 204 20.17 31.23 -16.00
CA TYR A 204 20.05 30.99 -14.56
C TYR A 204 21.08 31.80 -13.80
N SER A 205 20.74 32.29 -12.60
CA SER A 205 21.60 33.17 -11.79
C SER A 205 22.92 32.52 -11.38
N ASN A 206 22.94 31.19 -11.24
CA ASN A 206 24.14 30.37 -11.04
C ASN A 206 23.86 28.90 -11.41
N ASP A 207 24.91 28.08 -11.40
CA ASP A 207 24.85 26.65 -11.71
C ASP A 207 23.90 25.88 -10.77
N CYS A 208 23.87 26.26 -9.49
CA CYS A 208 22.94 25.70 -8.52
C CYS A 208 21.47 25.93 -8.94
N HIS A 209 21.10 27.14 -9.35
CA HIS A 209 19.74 27.43 -9.79
C HIS A 209 19.34 26.67 -11.07
N ALA A 210 20.29 26.42 -11.98
CA ALA A 210 20.07 25.57 -13.16
C ALA A 210 19.83 24.09 -12.76
N ARG A 211 20.65 23.55 -11.85
CA ARG A 211 20.47 22.19 -11.31
C ARG A 211 19.15 22.03 -10.56
N ARG A 212 18.74 23.04 -9.77
CA ARG A 212 17.44 23.06 -9.09
C ARG A 212 16.25 23.02 -10.04
N ALA A 213 16.40 23.64 -11.21
CA ALA A 213 15.40 23.55 -12.28
C ALA A 213 15.53 22.28 -13.13
N LYS A 214 16.47 21.37 -12.80
CA LYS A 214 16.79 20.14 -13.55
C LYS A 214 17.13 20.41 -15.02
N VAL A 215 17.84 21.50 -15.29
CA VAL A 215 18.29 21.90 -16.63
C VAL A 215 19.79 21.73 -16.76
N GLU A 216 20.23 21.01 -17.80
CA GLU A 216 21.64 20.89 -18.15
C GLU A 216 22.20 22.24 -18.64
N ILE A 217 23.41 22.57 -18.21
CA ILE A 217 24.08 23.81 -18.58
C ILE A 217 24.69 23.65 -19.97
N ARG A 218 24.28 24.53 -20.89
CA ARG A 218 24.82 24.62 -22.25
C ARG A 218 26.18 25.33 -22.25
N GLN A 219 26.28 26.48 -21.57
CA GLN A 219 27.50 27.28 -21.51
C GLN A 219 27.55 28.14 -20.24
N LYS A 220 28.75 28.58 -19.86
CA LYS A 220 28.93 29.63 -18.86
C LYS A 220 28.49 30.98 -19.42
N GLY A 221 28.02 31.86 -18.54
CA GLY A 221 27.45 33.15 -18.91
C GLY A 221 25.98 33.06 -19.31
N GLU A 222 25.37 34.23 -19.53
CA GLU A 222 23.96 34.34 -19.93
C GLU A 222 23.68 33.70 -21.30
N CYS A 223 22.43 33.33 -21.56
CA CYS A 223 22.03 32.88 -22.87
C CYS A 223 22.11 34.01 -23.91
N PRO A 224 22.49 33.70 -25.16
CA PRO A 224 22.51 34.68 -26.24
C PRO A 224 21.10 35.21 -26.50
N ARG A 225 20.97 36.50 -26.81
CA ARG A 225 19.67 37.09 -27.17
C ARG A 225 19.17 36.44 -28.47
N PRO A 226 17.88 36.09 -28.55
CA PRO A 226 17.30 35.71 -29.83
C PRO A 226 17.40 36.91 -30.79
N PHE A 227 17.91 36.65 -32.00
CA PHE A 227 18.01 37.63 -33.08
C PHE A 227 16.67 37.79 -33.80
#